data_AF-A0A0S8JF21-F1
#
_entry.id   AF-A0A0S8JF21-F1
#
_cell.length_a   1.000
_cell.length_b   1.000
_cell.length_c   1.000
_cell.angle_alpha   90.00
_cell.angle_beta   90.00
_cell.angle_gamma   90.00
#
_symmetry.space_group_name_H-M   'P 1'
#
loop_
_entity.id
_entity.type
_entity.pdbx_description
1 polymer ?
#
loop_
_entity_poly.entity_id
_entity_poly.type
_entity_poly.pdbx_seq_one_letter_code
_entity_poly.pdbx_strand_id
1 'polypeptide(L)'
;MCGLGVHTAIIGVYLCTSRAVGAAVPITDLLFAAPIMIAATVGFPISVGGEGIREGTFVYLLGRVGVPSQTAFLFSHLGFWVDIILSSAGGVLLLVRPSHRRRELLEVNNQTKK
;
A
#
# COMPACT_ATOMS: atom_id res chain seq x y z
N MET A 1 13.83 10.42 7.38
CA MET A 1 14.33 9.70 6.19
C MET A 1 13.38 8.59 5.73
N CYS A 2 12.79 7.79 6.62
CA CYS A 2 11.90 6.67 6.25
C CYS A 2 10.64 7.07 5.44
N GLY A 3 10.01 8.21 5.75
CA GLY A 3 8.78 8.64 5.06
C GLY A 3 8.97 8.91 3.56
N LEU A 4 10.06 9.59 3.18
CA LEU A 4 10.38 9.82 1.76
C LEU A 4 10.59 8.51 1.01
N GLY A 5 11.25 7.52 1.64
CA GLY A 5 11.43 6.19 1.05
C GLY A 5 10.11 5.48 0.78
N VAL A 6 9.17 5.54 1.74
CA VAL A 6 7.82 4.98 1.59
C VAL A 6 7.06 5.67 0.46
N HIS A 7 7.10 7.01 0.40
CA HIS A 7 6.44 7.74 -0.68
C HIS A 7 7.00 7.40 -2.06
N THR A 8 8.33 7.31 -2.19
CA THR A 8 8.98 6.91 -3.45
C THR A 8 8.58 5.50 -3.87
N ALA A 9 8.51 4.55 -2.91
CA ALA A 9 8.06 3.19 -3.19
C ALA A 9 6.60 3.16 -3.67
N ILE A 10 5.70 3.89 -3.01
CA ILE A 10 4.28 3.99 -3.40
C ILE A 10 4.14 4.59 -4.80
N ILE A 11 4.88 5.66 -5.12
CA ILE A 11 4.89 6.24 -6.47
C ILE A 11 5.38 5.20 -7.49
N GLY A 12 6.41 4.42 -7.14
CA GLY A 12 6.90 3.32 -7.97
C GLY A 12 5.83 2.26 -8.26
N VAL A 13 5.06 1.86 -7.25
CA VAL A 13 3.93 0.93 -7.41
C VAL A 13 2.91 1.49 -8.40
N TYR A 14 2.46 2.73 -8.22
CA TYR A 14 1.48 3.34 -9.13
C TYR A 14 2.02 3.62 -10.53
N LEU A 15 3.31 3.89 -10.66
CA LEU A 15 3.96 3.99 -11.96
C LEU A 15 3.91 2.63 -12.66
N CYS A 16 4.26 1.55 -11.97
CA CYS A 16 4.19 0.20 -12.53
C CYS A 16 2.74 -0.19 -12.90
N THR A 17 1.76 0.07 -12.02
CA THR A 17 0.37 -0.31 -12.31
C THR A 17 -0.26 0.54 -13.41
N SER A 18 0.05 1.85 -13.48
CA SER A 18 -0.38 2.70 -14.60
C SER A 18 0.14 2.14 -15.92
N ARG A 19 1.42 1.78 -16.01
CA ARG A 19 1.98 1.15 -17.22
C ARG A 19 1.37 -0.22 -17.51
N ALA A 20 1.10 -1.03 -16.49
CA ALA A 20 0.49 -2.35 -16.65
C ALA A 20 -0.90 -2.31 -17.27
N VAL A 21 -1.70 -1.28 -16.95
CA VAL A 21 -3.04 -1.10 -17.54
C VAL A 21 -3.04 -0.25 -18.83
N GLY A 22 -1.86 0.09 -19.37
CA GLY A 22 -1.71 0.92 -20.57
C GLY A 22 -1.91 2.43 -20.33
N ALA A 23 -1.99 2.86 -19.08
CA ALA A 23 -2.05 4.28 -18.71
C ALA A 23 -0.64 4.87 -18.67
N ALA A 24 -0.29 5.69 -19.66
CA ALA A 24 0.98 6.41 -19.69
C ALA A 24 0.94 7.68 -18.81
N VAL A 25 0.63 7.53 -17.51
CA VAL A 25 0.59 8.67 -16.58
C VAL A 25 2.03 9.19 -16.35
N PRO A 26 2.27 10.50 -16.49
CA PRO A 26 3.55 11.12 -16.17
C PRO A 26 3.93 10.92 -14.70
N ILE A 27 5.22 10.73 -14.43
CA ILE A 27 5.72 10.60 -13.06
C ILE A 27 5.46 11.87 -12.25
N THR A 28 5.50 13.03 -12.90
CA THR A 28 5.19 14.34 -12.28
C THR A 28 3.79 14.36 -11.69
N ASP A 29 2.80 13.82 -12.41
CA ASP A 29 1.41 13.83 -11.95
C ASP A 29 1.23 12.87 -10.77
N LEU A 30 1.92 11.72 -10.80
CA LEU A 30 1.94 10.77 -9.68
C LEU A 30 2.66 11.32 -8.44
N LEU A 31 3.71 12.13 -8.62
CA LEU A 31 4.43 12.78 -7.52
C LEU A 31 3.52 13.71 -6.71
N PHE A 32 2.54 14.35 -7.34
CA PHE A 32 1.55 15.19 -6.64
C PHE A 32 0.30 14.40 -6.23
N ALA A 33 -0.20 13.54 -7.11
CA ALA A 33 -1.44 12.80 -6.85
C ALA A 33 -1.29 11.76 -5.73
N ALA A 34 -0.16 11.05 -5.64
CA ALA A 34 0.00 9.99 -4.65
C ALA A 34 0.05 10.51 -3.20
N PRO A 35 0.79 11.59 -2.84
CA PRO A 35 0.72 12.16 -1.49
C PRO A 35 -0.67 12.68 -1.12
N ILE A 36 -1.38 13.33 -2.06
CA ILE A 36 -2.75 13.82 -1.82
C ILE A 36 -3.70 12.64 -1.59
N MET A 37 -3.56 11.57 -2.38
CA MET A 37 -4.34 10.34 -2.18
C MET A 37 -4.07 9.70 -0.81
N ILE A 38 -2.81 9.65 -0.36
CA ILE A 38 -2.47 9.15 0.99
C ILE A 38 -3.12 10.04 2.05
N ALA A 39 -3.03 11.36 1.91
CA ALA A 39 -3.67 12.30 2.83
C ALA A 39 -5.20 12.12 2.87
N ALA A 40 -5.84 11.87 1.73
CA ALA A 40 -7.27 11.61 1.65
C ALA A 40 -7.65 10.27 2.32
N THR A 41 -6.93 9.20 2.02
CA THR A 41 -7.22 7.86 2.58
C THR A 41 -6.96 7.77 4.08
N VAL A 42 -5.94 8.46 4.60
CA VAL A 42 -5.63 8.50 6.04
C VAL A 42 -6.50 9.53 6.77
N GLY A 43 -6.78 10.67 6.15
CA GLY A 43 -7.55 11.77 6.75
C GLY A 43 -9.05 11.48 6.89
N PHE A 44 -9.60 10.59 6.06
CA PHE A 44 -11.01 10.21 6.08
C PHE A 44 -11.17 8.72 6.39
N PRO A 45 -11.25 8.32 7.67
CA PRO A 45 -11.35 6.91 8.10
C PRO A 45 -12.76 6.34 7.90
N ILE A 46 -13.40 6.64 6.77
CA ILE A 46 -14.75 6.18 6.42
C ILE A 46 -14.72 4.82 5.69
N SER A 47 -13.54 4.38 5.24
CA SER A 47 -13.36 3.18 4.43
C SER A 47 -12.25 2.28 4.98
N VAL A 48 -12.39 0.97 4.76
CA VAL A 48 -11.37 -0.02 5.11
C VAL A 48 -10.23 0.08 4.09
N GLY A 49 -9.01 0.36 4.56
CA GLY A 49 -7.83 0.45 3.68
C GLY A 49 -7.81 1.62 2.69
N GLY A 50 -8.79 2.53 2.78
CA GLY A 50 -8.94 3.63 1.83
C GLY A 50 -9.70 3.28 0.55
N GLU A 51 -10.37 2.12 0.49
CA GLU A 51 -11.18 1.67 -0.65
C GLU A 51 -12.32 2.68 -0.96
N GLY A 52 -12.44 3.05 -2.22
CA GLY A 52 -13.31 4.11 -2.72
C GLY A 52 -12.68 5.52 -2.64
N ILE A 53 -11.97 5.84 -1.56
CA ILE A 53 -11.33 7.17 -1.40
C ILE A 53 -10.11 7.29 -2.30
N ARG A 54 -9.28 6.24 -2.35
CA ARG A 54 -8.08 6.18 -3.20
C ARG A 54 -8.44 6.35 -4.66
N GLU A 55 -9.39 5.54 -5.11
CA GLU A 55 -9.87 5.48 -6.47
C GLU A 55 -10.54 6.81 -6.84
N GLY A 56 -11.43 7.32 -5.98
CA GLY A 56 -12.07 8.61 -6.16
C GLY A 56 -11.06 9.77 -6.26
N THR A 57 -10.01 9.74 -5.42
CA THR A 57 -8.96 10.77 -5.43
C THR A 57 -8.15 10.73 -6.72
N PHE A 58 -7.72 9.56 -7.17
CA PHE A 58 -7.00 9.44 -8.44
C PHE A 58 -7.87 9.78 -9.64
N VAL A 59 -9.13 9.32 -9.68
CA VAL A 59 -10.09 9.68 -10.74
C VAL A 59 -10.29 11.20 -10.78
N TYR A 60 -10.45 11.84 -9.61
CA TYR A 60 -10.64 13.28 -9.54
C TYR A 60 -9.39 14.06 -9.99
N LEU A 61 -8.21 13.74 -9.45
CA LEU A 61 -6.97 14.46 -9.74
C LEU A 61 -6.49 14.21 -11.18
N LEU A 62 -6.43 12.94 -11.59
CA LEU A 62 -5.90 12.58 -12.90
C LEU A 62 -6.90 12.86 -14.03
N GLY A 63 -8.19 12.89 -13.73
CA GLY A 63 -9.21 13.38 -14.66
C GLY A 63 -8.96 14.84 -15.08
N ARG A 64 -8.35 15.68 -14.23
CA ARG A 64 -7.99 17.06 -14.58
C ARG A 64 -6.85 17.16 -15.60
N VAL A 65 -6.03 16.13 -15.72
CA VAL A 65 -4.93 16.05 -16.70
C VAL A 65 -5.27 15.13 -17.87
N GLY A 66 -6.56 14.77 -18.03
CA GLY A 66 -7.06 14.04 -19.20
C GLY A 66 -7.00 12.52 -19.10
N VAL A 67 -6.69 11.94 -17.93
CA VAL A 67 -6.74 10.48 -17.76
C VAL A 67 -8.20 10.02 -17.68
N PRO A 68 -8.62 9.03 -18.49
CA PRO A 68 -9.98 8.48 -18.41
C PRO A 68 -10.30 7.93 -17.02
N SER A 69 -11.53 8.15 -16.54
CA SER A 69 -11.93 7.75 -15.19
C SER A 69 -11.84 6.24 -14.98
N GLN A 70 -12.22 5.42 -15.97
CA GLN A 70 -12.09 3.96 -15.86
C GLN A 70 -10.63 3.54 -15.72
N THR A 71 -9.74 4.16 -16.49
CA THR A 71 -8.30 3.90 -16.43
C THR A 71 -7.72 4.31 -15.08
N ALA A 72 -8.09 5.49 -14.58
CA ALA A 72 -7.64 6.00 -13.29
C ALA A 72 -8.08 5.12 -12.12
N PHE A 73 -9.33 4.64 -12.17
CA PHE A 73 -9.87 3.66 -11.24
C PHE A 73 -9.09 2.34 -11.29
N LEU A 74 -8.90 1.78 -12.49
CA LEU A 74 -8.26 0.47 -12.67
C LEU A 74 -6.82 0.43 -12.13
N PHE A 75 -5.98 1.42 -12.48
CA PHE A 75 -4.58 1.38 -12.03
C PHE A 75 -4.44 1.65 -10.53
N SER A 76 -5.31 2.49 -9.96
CA SER A 76 -5.26 2.81 -8.52
C SER A 76 -5.73 1.63 -7.67
N HIS A 77 -6.82 0.98 -8.08
CA HIS A 77 -7.32 -0.23 -7.43
C HIS A 77 -6.31 -1.39 -7.56
N LEU A 78 -5.72 -1.58 -8.75
CA LEU A 78 -4.65 -2.57 -8.93
C LEU A 78 -3.42 -2.27 -8.05
N GLY A 79 -3.05 -0.99 -7.94
CA GLY A 79 -1.95 -0.54 -7.10
C GLY A 79 -2.13 -0.92 -5.63
N PHE A 80 -3.34 -0.80 -5.10
CA PHE A 80 -3.67 -1.22 -3.74
C PHE A 80 -3.47 -2.72 -3.52
N TRP A 81 -3.96 -3.56 -4.43
CA TRP A 81 -3.80 -5.02 -4.31
C TRP A 81 -2.34 -5.47 -4.41
N VAL A 82 -1.56 -4.86 -5.28
CA VAL A 82 -0.12 -5.11 -5.37
C VAL A 82 0.57 -4.76 -4.05
N ASP A 83 0.19 -3.63 -3.44
CA ASP A 83 0.76 -3.17 -2.17
C ASP A 83 0.40 -4.10 -1.00
N ILE A 84 -0.84 -4.62 -0.96
CA ILE A 84 -1.27 -5.65 -0.01
C ILE A 84 -0.43 -6.91 -0.15
N ILE A 85 -0.25 -7.42 -1.38
CA ILE A 85 0.50 -8.66 -1.62
C ILE A 85 1.95 -8.46 -1.15
N LEU A 86 2.59 -7.34 -1.52
CA LEU A 86 3.97 -7.07 -1.13
C LEU A 86 4.11 -6.92 0.39
N SER A 87 3.19 -6.20 1.02
CA SER A 87 3.18 -6.02 2.48
C SER A 87 2.89 -7.31 3.24
N SER A 88 2.05 -8.18 2.68
CA SER A 88 1.71 -9.47 3.28
C SER A 88 2.93 -10.37 3.45
N ALA A 89 3.92 -10.30 2.55
CA ALA A 89 5.16 -11.04 2.67
C ALA A 89 5.93 -10.69 3.96
N GLY A 90 5.93 -9.41 4.35
CA GLY A 90 6.47 -8.96 5.64
C GLY A 90 5.70 -9.54 6.82
N GLY A 91 4.37 -9.58 6.72
CA GLY A 91 3.50 -10.22 7.71
C GLY A 91 3.76 -11.72 7.87
N VAL A 92 3.88 -12.46 6.76
CA VAL A 92 4.22 -13.89 6.76
C VAL A 92 5.59 -14.11 7.39
N LEU A 93 6.59 -13.28 7.05
CA LEU A 93 7.90 -13.35 7.68
C LEU A 93 7.83 -13.16 9.19
N LEU A 94 6.99 -12.25 9.68
CA LEU A 94 6.76 -12.07 11.12
C LEU A 94 6.11 -13.29 11.78
N LEU A 95 5.18 -13.97 11.10
CA LEU A 95 4.52 -15.18 11.61
C LEU A 95 5.46 -16.38 11.69
N VAL A 96 6.38 -16.52 10.72
CA VAL A 96 7.32 -17.65 10.64
C VAL A 96 8.55 -17.46 11.55
N ARG A 97 8.83 -16.22 11.99
CA ARG A 97 9.96 -15.94 12.88
C ARG A 97 9.82 -16.69 14.21
N PRO A 98 10.84 -17.46 14.63
CA PRO A 98 10.84 -18.12 15.93
C PRO A 98 10.74 -17.07 17.03
N SER A 99 9.64 -17.08 17.79
CA SER A 99 9.51 -16.16 18.91
C SER A 99 10.41 -16.62 20.05
N HIS A 100 11.29 -15.73 20.52
CA HIS A 100 12.08 -15.95 21.74
C HIS A 100 11.17 -16.32 22.92
N ARG A 101 9.97 -15.72 22.97
CA ARG A 101 8.93 -16.04 23.94
C ARG A 101 8.49 -17.51 23.93
N ARG A 102 8.46 -18.17 22.77
CA ARG A 102 8.15 -19.61 22.70
C ARG A 102 9.25 -20.47 23.29
N ARG A 103 10.53 -20.05 23.20
CA ARG A 103 11.64 -20.76 23.84
C ARG A 103 11.62 -20.60 25.36
N GLU A 104 11.39 -19.37 25.83
CA GLU A 104 11.29 -19.05 27.27
C GLU A 104 10.14 -19.80 27.95
N LEU A 105 8.98 -19.90 27.31
CA LEU A 105 7.83 -20.68 27.81
C LEU A 105 8.11 -22.19 27.88
N LEU A 106 8.89 -22.72 26.95
CA LEU A 106 9.30 -24.13 26.97
C LEU A 106 10.31 -24.42 28.07
N GLU A 107 11.22 -23.48 28.35
CA GLU A 107 12.19 -23.57 29.45
C GLU A 107 11.52 -23.53 30.82
N VAL A 108 10.58 -22.60 31.05
CA VAL A 108 9.81 -22.52 32.30
C VAL A 108 8.99 -23.77 32.54
N ASN A 109 8.27 -24.27 31.53
CA ASN A 109 7.44 -25.47 31.66
C ASN A 109 8.27 -26.75 31.96
N ASN A 110 9.51 -26.84 31.46
CA ASN A 110 10.41 -27.94 31.78
C ASN A 110 10.96 -27.87 33.21
N GLN A 111 11.07 -26.68 33.81
CA GLN A 111 11.44 -26.51 35.23
C GLN A 111 10.28 -26.88 36.16
N THR A 112 9.03 -26.60 35.79
CA THR A 112 7.85 -26.94 36.61
C THR A 112 7.55 -28.44 36.66
N LYS A 113 8.04 -29.20 35.68
CA LYS A 113 7.82 -30.64 35.56
C LYS A 113 8.87 -31.49 36.27
N LYS A 114 9.87 -30.86 36.88
CA LYS A 114 11.01 -31.48 37.58
C LYS A 114 10.85 -31.32 39.08
#